data_AF-A0A5C5QG68-F1
#
_entry.id   AF-A0A5C5QG68-F1
#
_cell.length_a   1.000
_cell.length_b   1.000
_cell.length_c   1.000
_cell.angle_alpha   90.00
_cell.angle_beta   90.00
_cell.angle_gamma   90.00
#
_symmetry.space_group_name_H-M   'P 1'
#
loop_
_entity.id
_entity.type
_entity.pdbx_description
1 polymer ?
#
loop_
_entity_poly.entity_id
_entity_poly.type
_entity_poly.pdbx_seq_one_letter_code
_entity_poly.pdbx_strand_id
1 'polypeptide(L)'
;MRIDPRPLPAVLPFLGELPPLLTRLYAARGVRSEAELDKSLARLIPYQQLKGIDAAVDLLVTALEQRQRILIVGDFDADGATASTVGTLGLRLLGAAHVDYLVPNRFEYGYGLTPEIVAVALQREPQLLITVDNGISSVEGVAAAKAAGLKVLVTDHHLPGDELPAADAIVNPNQPGCEFPSKALAGVGVIFYVLLALRARLRSLGWYENKQQPNLGELLDLVALGSVADVVPLDANNRILVHQGLERIRAGRARPGIKAILEVAKRDHARITSTDLGFILGPRLNAAGRLDDMSLGIECLLTTDVAAAREMAAQLDGMNQDRKSIEQGMQREALAQLKDLPVESMPYGLCLFDPEWHQGVIGILASRMKERYFRPTIAFADAGDGLLKGSGRSVQGFHIRDALAVVASQHPNLITKYGGHAMAAGLTLPEEHFPLFAEAFDAEVRRQLREEDLTGRLLSDGTLAVEEFHLELARALRHAGPWGQHFPEPLFHGVFQLVEQRVVGERHLKVVLKSECGSVKLDGIAFGVDREVWPNPTVRWVELAYKLDVNEFRGQETVQLMIAHIEPR
;
A
#
# COMPACT_ATOMS: atom_id res chain seq x y z
N MET A 1 23.38 0.17 -9.98
CA MET A 1 22.05 0.25 -10.60
C MET A 1 22.17 1.11 -11.83
N ARG A 2 21.27 1.02 -12.81
CA ARG A 2 21.29 1.95 -13.95
C ARG A 2 20.36 3.14 -13.69
N ILE A 3 20.86 4.36 -13.88
CA ILE A 3 20.05 5.57 -13.83
C ILE A 3 19.57 5.89 -15.25
N ASP A 4 18.27 5.76 -15.47
CA ASP A 4 17.63 6.05 -16.76
C ASP A 4 16.79 7.33 -16.65
N PRO A 5 16.76 8.19 -17.68
CA PRO A 5 15.87 9.34 -17.68
C PRO A 5 14.41 8.86 -17.75
N ARG A 6 13.55 9.46 -16.92
CA ARG A 6 12.10 9.27 -17.00
C ARG A 6 11.60 9.83 -18.34
N PRO A 7 10.80 9.08 -19.10
CA PRO A 7 10.27 9.56 -20.37
C PRO A 7 9.37 10.78 -20.15
N LEU A 8 9.50 11.75 -21.06
CA LEU A 8 8.66 12.95 -21.12
C LEU A 8 7.76 12.89 -22.36
N PRO A 9 6.56 13.52 -22.33
CA PRO A 9 5.78 13.70 -23.54
C PRO A 9 6.54 14.60 -24.52
N ALA A 10 6.31 14.38 -25.83
CA ALA A 10 6.97 15.16 -26.88
C ALA A 10 6.68 16.67 -26.79
N VAL A 11 5.52 17.03 -26.25
CA VAL A 11 5.11 18.41 -25.95
C VAL A 11 4.66 18.47 -24.50
N LEU A 12 5.20 19.41 -23.73
CA LEU A 12 4.78 19.63 -22.36
C LEU A 12 3.37 20.27 -22.34
N PRO A 13 2.46 19.78 -21.49
CA PRO A 13 1.14 20.38 -21.33
C PRO A 13 1.25 21.76 -20.65
N PHE A 14 0.28 22.62 -20.94
CA PHE A 14 0.08 23.84 -20.16
C PHE A 14 -0.65 23.48 -18.86
N LEU A 15 -0.01 23.71 -17.71
CA LEU A 15 -0.51 23.37 -16.38
C LEU A 15 -0.68 24.61 -15.49
N GLY A 16 -0.91 25.78 -16.10
CA GLY A 16 -0.96 27.06 -15.42
C GLY A 16 0.44 27.67 -15.18
N GLU A 17 0.51 28.67 -14.30
CA GLU A 17 1.74 29.41 -13.97
C GLU A 17 2.61 28.66 -12.95
N LEU A 18 2.94 27.41 -13.26
CA LEU A 18 3.85 26.60 -12.45
C LEU A 18 5.33 26.86 -12.82
N PRO A 19 6.26 26.73 -11.86
CA PRO A 19 7.68 26.63 -12.15
C PRO A 19 7.96 25.56 -13.23
N PRO A 20 8.86 25.81 -14.20
CA PRO A 20 9.14 24.88 -15.30
C PRO A 20 9.46 23.45 -14.84
N LEU A 21 10.19 23.32 -13.73
CA LEU A 21 10.50 22.03 -13.13
C LEU A 21 9.23 21.27 -12.72
N LEU A 22 8.28 21.91 -12.02
CA LEU A 22 7.03 21.26 -11.61
C LEU A 22 6.18 20.85 -12.82
N THR A 23 6.11 21.69 -13.86
CA THR A 23 5.41 21.34 -15.12
C THR A 23 6.00 20.08 -15.74
N ARG A 24 7.34 20.00 -15.83
CA ARG A 24 8.04 18.79 -16.33
C ARG A 24 7.74 17.57 -15.47
N LEU A 25 7.78 17.71 -14.15
CA LEU A 25 7.55 16.60 -13.21
C LEU A 25 6.12 16.04 -13.30
N TYR A 26 5.12 16.92 -13.39
CA TYR A 26 3.73 16.52 -13.57
C TYR A 26 3.48 15.88 -14.93
N ALA A 27 4.03 16.45 -16.00
CA ALA A 27 3.94 15.90 -17.34
C ALA A 27 4.56 14.49 -17.43
N ALA A 28 5.71 14.27 -16.77
CA ALA A 28 6.38 12.97 -16.69
C ALA A 28 5.57 11.89 -15.95
N ARG A 29 4.55 12.30 -15.19
CA ARG A 29 3.63 11.45 -14.44
C ARG A 29 2.24 11.39 -15.10
N GLY A 30 2.12 11.88 -16.33
CA GLY A 30 0.90 11.76 -17.13
C GLY A 30 -0.17 12.80 -16.84
N VAL A 31 0.10 13.85 -16.06
CA VAL A 31 -0.84 14.97 -15.88
C VAL A 31 -0.94 15.75 -17.19
N ARG A 32 -2.16 15.94 -17.71
CA ARG A 32 -2.38 16.56 -19.03
C ARG A 32 -3.01 17.94 -18.98
N SER A 33 -3.62 18.29 -17.85
CA SER A 33 -4.36 19.54 -17.69
C SER A 33 -4.24 20.12 -16.30
N GLU A 34 -4.41 21.43 -16.17
CA GLU A 34 -4.49 22.13 -14.88
C GLU A 34 -5.63 21.58 -13.99
N ALA A 35 -6.71 21.12 -14.60
CA ALA A 35 -7.84 20.51 -13.88
C ALA A 35 -7.45 19.27 -13.06
N GLU A 36 -6.44 18.51 -13.50
CA GLU A 36 -5.92 17.34 -12.79
C GLU A 36 -5.00 17.68 -11.61
N LEU A 37 -4.65 18.96 -11.43
CA LEU A 37 -3.89 19.47 -10.29
C LEU A 37 -4.79 19.97 -9.16
N ASP A 38 -6.07 20.23 -9.47
CA ASP A 38 -7.07 20.64 -8.50
C ASP A 38 -7.44 19.45 -7.59
N LYS A 39 -6.94 19.50 -6.35
CA LYS A 39 -7.13 18.47 -5.33
C LYS A 39 -8.38 18.72 -4.48
N SER A 40 -9.31 19.58 -4.92
CA SER A 40 -10.56 19.84 -4.21
C SER A 40 -11.56 18.70 -4.35
N LEU A 41 -12.42 18.52 -3.33
CA LEU A 41 -13.46 17.48 -3.35
C LEU A 41 -14.48 17.65 -4.49
N ALA A 42 -14.60 18.86 -5.06
CA ALA A 42 -15.47 19.13 -6.20
C ALA A 42 -15.01 18.43 -7.48
N ARG A 43 -13.75 18.00 -7.54
CA ARG A 43 -13.15 17.27 -8.67
C ARG A 43 -13.23 15.75 -8.54
N LEU A 44 -13.78 15.23 -7.44
CA LEU A 44 -14.03 13.79 -7.34
C LEU A 44 -14.92 13.32 -8.47
N ILE A 45 -14.63 12.12 -8.98
CA ILE A 45 -15.45 11.51 -10.02
C ILE A 45 -16.88 11.31 -9.46
N PRO A 46 -17.94 11.56 -10.24
CA PRO A 46 -19.31 11.32 -9.80
C PRO A 46 -19.56 9.84 -9.46
N TYR A 47 -20.13 9.56 -8.28
CA TYR A 47 -20.40 8.19 -7.83
C TYR A 47 -21.39 7.45 -8.74
N GLN A 48 -22.22 8.15 -9.52
CA GLN A 48 -23.22 7.57 -10.43
C GLN A 48 -22.61 6.68 -11.50
N GLN A 49 -21.31 6.81 -11.77
CA GLN A 49 -20.59 5.96 -12.72
C GLN A 49 -20.13 4.63 -12.11
N LEU A 50 -20.28 4.42 -10.79
CA LEU A 50 -20.04 3.13 -10.16
C LEU A 50 -21.22 2.19 -10.43
N LYS A 51 -20.95 1.11 -11.16
CA LYS A 51 -21.94 0.05 -11.37
C LYS A 51 -22.37 -0.55 -10.03
N GLY A 52 -23.69 -0.76 -9.88
CA GLY A 52 -24.31 -1.32 -8.69
C GLY A 52 -24.57 -0.32 -7.55
N ILE A 53 -24.18 0.95 -7.70
CA ILE A 53 -24.31 1.95 -6.64
C ILE A 53 -25.78 2.21 -6.24
N ASP A 54 -26.69 2.24 -7.21
CA ASP A 54 -28.12 2.50 -6.93
C ASP A 54 -28.74 1.35 -6.13
N ALA A 55 -28.48 0.10 -6.51
CA ALA A 55 -28.94 -1.08 -5.78
C ALA A 55 -28.36 -1.14 -4.36
N ALA A 56 -27.07 -0.78 -4.20
CA ALA A 56 -26.44 -0.69 -2.88
C ALA A 56 -27.11 0.38 -2.00
N VAL A 57 -27.40 1.55 -2.58
CA VAL A 57 -28.06 2.65 -1.87
C VAL A 57 -29.49 2.28 -1.47
N ASP A 58 -30.28 1.67 -2.35
CA ASP A 58 -31.65 1.24 -2.04
C ASP A 58 -31.68 0.20 -0.91
N LEU A 59 -30.72 -0.74 -0.92
CA LEU A 59 -30.56 -1.73 0.15
C LEU A 59 -30.22 -1.06 1.48
N LEU A 60 -29.32 -0.08 1.48
CA LEU A 60 -28.94 0.66 2.68
C LEU A 60 -30.05 1.58 3.20
N VAL A 61 -30.81 2.24 2.32
CA VAL A 61 -31.99 3.03 2.72
C VAL A 61 -32.99 2.12 3.43
N THR A 62 -33.28 0.95 2.86
CA THR A 62 -34.17 -0.05 3.49
C THR A 62 -33.63 -0.47 4.86
N ALA A 63 -32.34 -0.75 4.97
CA ALA A 63 -31.71 -1.13 6.23
C ALA A 63 -31.82 -0.03 7.30
N LEU A 64 -31.66 1.24 6.92
CA LEU A 64 -31.81 2.39 7.81
C LEU A 64 -33.27 2.57 8.27
N GLU A 65 -34.23 2.52 7.35
CA GLU A 65 -35.66 2.67 7.64
C GLU A 65 -36.19 1.56 8.56
N GLN A 66 -35.79 0.32 8.28
CA GLN A 66 -36.19 -0.86 9.05
C GLN A 66 -35.32 -1.10 10.29
N ARG A 67 -34.32 -0.25 10.55
CA ARG A 67 -33.37 -0.39 11.66
C ARG A 67 -32.72 -1.77 11.72
N GLN A 68 -32.37 -2.30 10.55
CA GLN A 68 -31.71 -3.59 10.42
C GLN A 68 -30.33 -3.58 11.11
N ARG A 69 -29.92 -4.74 11.63
CA ARG A 69 -28.56 -5.03 12.05
C ARG A 69 -27.70 -5.24 10.82
N ILE A 70 -26.72 -4.36 10.68
CA ILE A 70 -25.74 -4.38 9.61
C ILE A 70 -24.44 -4.94 10.19
N LEU A 71 -23.90 -5.97 9.57
CA LEU A 71 -22.59 -6.52 9.91
C LEU A 71 -21.62 -6.27 8.75
N ILE A 72 -20.53 -5.58 9.06
CA ILE A 72 -19.44 -5.35 8.12
C ILE A 72 -18.43 -6.48 8.23
N VAL A 73 -18.09 -7.12 7.12
CA VAL A 73 -17.06 -8.16 7.05
C VAL A 73 -15.84 -7.60 6.32
N GLY A 74 -14.80 -7.27 7.09
CA GLY A 74 -13.58 -6.64 6.58
C GLY A 74 -12.46 -7.62 6.28
N ASP A 75 -11.41 -7.11 5.64
CA ASP A 75 -10.13 -7.82 5.48
C ASP A 75 -9.14 -7.53 6.62
N PHE A 76 -8.08 -8.35 6.70
CA PHE A 76 -7.08 -8.35 7.77
C PHE A 76 -5.83 -7.50 7.47
N ASP A 77 -5.95 -6.48 6.62
CA ASP A 77 -4.90 -5.50 6.39
C ASP A 77 -5.37 -4.06 6.71
N ALA A 78 -4.51 -3.07 6.44
CA ALA A 78 -4.78 -1.68 6.74
C ALA A 78 -5.93 -1.09 5.91
N ASP A 79 -6.15 -1.56 4.68
CA ASP A 79 -7.29 -1.13 3.88
C ASP A 79 -8.56 -1.75 4.43
N GLY A 80 -8.60 -3.07 4.63
CA GLY A 80 -9.72 -3.76 5.29
C GLY A 80 -10.09 -3.17 6.65
N ALA A 81 -9.10 -2.84 7.48
CA ALA A 81 -9.33 -2.21 8.78
C ALA A 81 -9.89 -0.79 8.66
N THR A 82 -9.34 0.03 7.77
CA THR A 82 -9.84 1.41 7.56
C THR A 82 -11.20 1.41 6.85
N ALA A 83 -11.45 0.50 5.90
CA ALA A 83 -12.73 0.29 5.23
C ALA A 83 -13.81 -0.15 6.22
N SER A 84 -13.49 -1.08 7.12
CA SER A 84 -14.39 -1.49 8.21
C SER A 84 -14.72 -0.34 9.14
N THR A 85 -13.71 0.46 9.50
CA THR A 85 -13.89 1.65 10.33
C THR A 85 -14.76 2.71 9.62
N VAL A 86 -14.48 3.01 8.35
CA VAL A 86 -15.22 3.99 7.54
C VAL A 86 -16.66 3.55 7.33
N GLY A 87 -16.90 2.28 6.98
CA GLY A 87 -18.24 1.74 6.86
C GLY A 87 -19.01 1.82 8.18
N THR A 88 -18.38 1.43 9.29
CA THR A 88 -19.00 1.45 10.63
C THR A 88 -19.37 2.87 11.05
N LEU A 89 -18.40 3.78 11.04
CA LEU A 89 -18.61 5.17 11.44
C LEU A 89 -19.55 5.89 10.47
N GLY A 90 -19.39 5.69 9.17
CA GLY A 90 -20.19 6.31 8.14
C GLY A 90 -21.66 5.92 8.21
N LEU A 91 -21.97 4.64 8.35
CA LEU A 91 -23.35 4.18 8.48
C LEU A 91 -24.01 4.69 9.77
N ARG A 92 -23.27 4.66 10.89
CA ARG A 92 -23.74 5.26 12.16
C ARG A 92 -24.00 6.76 12.02
N LEU A 93 -23.09 7.51 11.39
CA LEU A 93 -23.25 8.94 11.10
C LEU A 93 -24.50 9.22 10.25
N LEU A 94 -24.84 8.34 9.31
CA LEU A 94 -26.00 8.49 8.43
C LEU A 94 -27.33 8.03 9.07
N GLY A 95 -27.27 7.39 10.24
CA GLY A 95 -28.43 7.06 11.06
C GLY A 95 -28.74 5.57 11.18
N ALA A 96 -27.82 4.68 10.80
CA ALA A 96 -27.97 3.25 11.07
C ALA A 96 -27.98 2.98 12.58
N ALA A 97 -28.98 2.22 13.05
CA ALA A 97 -29.18 1.95 14.48
C ALA A 97 -28.19 0.90 15.03
N HIS A 98 -27.89 -0.12 14.22
CA HIS A 98 -27.09 -1.27 14.63
C HIS A 98 -26.07 -1.58 13.53
N VAL A 99 -24.82 -1.22 13.79
CA VAL A 99 -23.70 -1.53 12.89
C VAL A 99 -22.61 -2.16 13.73
N ASP A 100 -22.20 -3.35 13.33
CA ASP A 100 -21.12 -4.12 13.94
C ASP A 100 -20.14 -4.56 12.85
N TYR A 101 -18.98 -5.08 13.24
CA TYR A 101 -18.02 -5.61 12.30
C TYR A 101 -17.47 -6.98 12.73
N LEU A 102 -16.95 -7.70 11.74
CA LEU A 102 -16.27 -8.97 11.88
C LEU A 102 -15.05 -8.95 10.95
N VAL A 103 -13.88 -9.27 11.47
CA VAL A 103 -12.69 -9.53 10.65
C VAL A 103 -12.25 -10.96 10.88
N PRO A 104 -12.12 -11.77 9.81
CA PRO A 104 -11.77 -13.17 9.95
C PRO A 104 -10.29 -13.34 10.29
N ASN A 105 -9.99 -14.38 11.07
CA ASN A 105 -8.62 -14.82 11.25
C ASN A 105 -8.12 -15.51 9.96
N ARG A 106 -7.16 -14.87 9.28
CA ARG A 106 -6.53 -15.36 8.04
C ARG A 106 -5.92 -16.76 8.14
N PHE A 107 -5.51 -17.18 9.34
CA PHE A 107 -4.85 -18.45 9.56
C PHE A 107 -5.86 -19.59 9.69
N GLU A 108 -7.07 -19.29 10.18
CA GLU A 108 -8.13 -20.28 10.39
C GLU A 108 -9.06 -20.41 9.18
N TYR A 109 -9.50 -19.29 8.60
CA TYR A 109 -10.59 -19.29 7.62
C TYR A 109 -10.16 -18.91 6.20
N GLY A 110 -8.89 -18.55 6.00
CA GLY A 110 -8.41 -18.05 4.70
C GLY A 110 -8.81 -16.60 4.42
N TYR A 111 -8.90 -16.23 3.15
CA TYR A 111 -9.13 -14.86 2.68
C TYR A 111 -10.56 -14.67 2.13
N GLY A 112 -11.16 -13.52 2.43
CA GLY A 112 -12.50 -13.12 1.97
C GLY A 112 -13.65 -13.78 2.74
N LEU A 113 -14.88 -13.55 2.30
CA LEU A 113 -16.07 -14.16 2.89
C LEU A 113 -16.16 -15.66 2.50
N THR A 114 -16.11 -16.55 3.48
CA THR A 114 -16.28 -18.01 3.31
C THR A 114 -17.54 -18.52 4.03
N PRO A 115 -18.04 -19.72 3.72
CA PRO A 115 -19.16 -20.32 4.45
C PRO A 115 -18.94 -20.41 5.97
N GLU A 116 -17.71 -20.66 6.42
CA GLU A 116 -17.34 -20.70 7.84
C GLU A 116 -17.48 -19.32 8.49
N ILE A 117 -17.02 -18.27 7.80
CA ILE A 117 -17.16 -16.89 8.27
C ILE A 117 -18.64 -16.49 8.32
N VAL A 118 -19.46 -16.96 7.37
CA VAL A 118 -20.92 -16.77 7.43
C VAL A 118 -21.51 -17.43 8.67
N ALA A 119 -21.08 -18.65 9.02
CA ALA A 119 -21.55 -19.31 10.24
C ALA A 119 -21.20 -18.52 11.52
N VAL A 120 -20.01 -17.89 11.56
CA VAL A 120 -19.63 -16.97 12.65
C VAL A 120 -20.47 -15.69 12.62
N ALA A 121 -20.66 -15.10 11.43
CA ALA A 121 -21.46 -13.88 11.24
C ALA A 121 -22.90 -14.05 11.73
N LEU A 122 -23.52 -15.21 11.51
CA LEU A 122 -24.89 -15.50 11.94
C LEU A 122 -25.07 -15.43 13.46
N GLN A 123 -24.02 -15.61 14.26
CA GLN A 123 -24.07 -15.46 15.71
C GLN A 123 -24.37 -14.02 16.15
N ARG A 124 -24.14 -13.03 15.27
CA ARG A 124 -24.49 -11.62 15.51
C ARG A 124 -25.89 -11.24 14.99
N GLU A 125 -26.63 -12.22 14.48
CA GLU A 125 -27.99 -12.06 13.94
C GLU A 125 -28.14 -10.87 12.96
N PRO A 126 -27.23 -10.71 11.96
CA PRO A 126 -27.36 -9.64 10.98
C PRO A 126 -28.57 -9.87 10.07
N GLN A 127 -29.12 -8.79 9.52
CA GLN A 127 -30.07 -8.85 8.40
C GLN A 127 -29.41 -8.43 7.08
N LEU A 128 -28.37 -7.59 7.17
CA LEU A 128 -27.55 -7.16 6.05
C LEU A 128 -26.07 -7.40 6.36
N LEU A 129 -25.40 -8.15 5.49
CA LEU A 129 -23.96 -8.32 5.47
C LEU A 129 -23.35 -7.38 4.42
N ILE A 130 -22.33 -6.62 4.80
CA ILE A 130 -21.57 -5.75 3.89
C ILE A 130 -20.12 -6.21 3.89
N THR A 131 -19.60 -6.73 2.78
CA THR A 131 -18.16 -6.96 2.68
C THR A 131 -17.47 -5.65 2.33
N VAL A 132 -16.32 -5.38 2.96
CA VAL A 132 -15.47 -4.23 2.66
C VAL A 132 -14.06 -4.73 2.36
N ASP A 133 -13.52 -4.26 1.24
CA ASP A 133 -12.18 -4.65 0.76
C ASP A 133 -12.01 -6.16 0.46
N ASN A 134 -13.14 -6.86 0.31
CA ASN A 134 -13.19 -8.24 -0.11
C ASN A 134 -14.58 -8.56 -0.67
N GLY A 135 -14.73 -9.77 -1.21
CA GLY A 135 -16.03 -10.36 -1.52
C GLY A 135 -16.33 -10.49 -3.01
N ILE A 136 -15.61 -9.81 -3.92
CA ILE A 136 -15.87 -9.90 -5.38
C ILE A 136 -15.68 -11.32 -5.93
N SER A 137 -14.86 -12.13 -5.25
CA SER A 137 -14.59 -13.53 -5.61
C SER A 137 -15.18 -14.53 -4.61
N SER A 138 -15.96 -14.08 -3.63
CA SER A 138 -16.53 -14.91 -2.55
C SER A 138 -17.84 -15.58 -2.96
N VAL A 139 -17.85 -16.33 -4.06
CA VAL A 139 -19.06 -16.97 -4.62
C VAL A 139 -19.73 -17.88 -3.57
N GLU A 140 -18.96 -18.80 -2.97
CA GLU A 140 -19.49 -19.76 -1.98
C GLU A 140 -19.93 -19.08 -0.68
N GLY A 141 -19.14 -18.11 -0.18
CA GLY A 141 -19.49 -17.36 1.02
C GLY A 141 -20.77 -16.53 0.84
N VAL A 142 -20.92 -15.85 -0.30
CA VAL A 142 -22.17 -15.14 -0.59
C VAL A 142 -23.33 -16.12 -0.75
N ALA A 143 -23.16 -17.24 -1.44
CA ALA A 143 -24.20 -18.26 -1.55
C ALA A 143 -24.66 -18.79 -0.17
N ALA A 144 -23.72 -19.06 0.75
CA ALA A 144 -24.02 -19.47 2.11
C ALA A 144 -24.81 -18.38 2.88
N ALA A 145 -24.40 -17.11 2.78
CA ALA A 145 -25.12 -15.99 3.41
C ALA A 145 -26.56 -15.87 2.86
N LYS A 146 -26.73 -16.01 1.55
CA LYS A 146 -28.05 -15.98 0.89
C LYS A 146 -28.92 -17.16 1.33
N ALA A 147 -28.35 -18.37 1.43
CA ALA A 147 -29.05 -19.55 1.91
C ALA A 147 -29.52 -19.41 3.37
N ALA A 148 -28.78 -18.65 4.18
CA ALA A 148 -29.15 -18.29 5.54
C ALA A 148 -30.17 -17.12 5.63
N GLY A 149 -30.67 -16.62 4.50
CA GLY A 149 -31.68 -15.56 4.44
C GLY A 149 -31.12 -14.14 4.57
N LEU A 150 -29.80 -13.96 4.55
CA LEU A 150 -29.18 -12.64 4.64
C LEU A 150 -29.28 -11.87 3.31
N LYS A 151 -29.33 -10.54 3.42
CA LYS A 151 -28.99 -9.65 2.32
C LYS A 151 -27.49 -9.42 2.29
N VAL A 152 -26.91 -9.31 1.09
CA VAL A 152 -25.46 -9.14 0.90
C VAL A 152 -25.17 -7.97 -0.02
N LEU A 153 -24.37 -7.02 0.46
CA LEU A 153 -23.74 -5.97 -0.32
C LEU A 153 -22.23 -6.22 -0.37
N VAL A 154 -21.68 -6.37 -1.57
CA VAL A 154 -20.23 -6.46 -1.76
C VAL A 154 -19.66 -5.08 -2.08
N THR A 155 -18.72 -4.60 -1.28
CA THR A 155 -17.90 -3.43 -1.60
C THR A 155 -16.43 -3.83 -1.65
N ASP A 156 -15.85 -3.76 -2.83
CA ASP A 156 -14.53 -4.33 -3.09
C ASP A 156 -13.84 -3.56 -4.23
N HIS A 157 -12.55 -3.76 -4.41
CA HIS A 157 -11.76 -3.18 -5.48
C HIS A 157 -10.87 -4.21 -6.20
N HIS A 158 -10.79 -5.45 -5.69
CA HIS A 158 -10.03 -6.52 -6.31
C HIS A 158 -10.55 -6.89 -7.70
N LEU A 159 -9.71 -7.55 -8.49
CA LEU A 159 -10.12 -8.08 -9.78
C LEU A 159 -11.13 -9.23 -9.57
N PRO A 160 -12.23 -9.27 -10.36
CA PRO A 160 -13.21 -10.34 -10.29
C PRO A 160 -12.63 -11.67 -10.78
N GLY A 161 -13.16 -12.78 -10.26
CA GLY A 161 -12.99 -14.10 -10.86
C GLY A 161 -13.84 -14.30 -12.12
N ASP A 162 -13.85 -15.54 -12.64
CA ASP A 162 -14.65 -15.91 -13.82
C ASP A 162 -16.16 -15.77 -13.58
N GLU A 163 -16.59 -15.98 -12.33
CA GLU A 163 -17.96 -15.83 -11.87
C GLU A 163 -18.05 -14.77 -10.76
N LEU A 164 -19.11 -13.97 -10.79
CA LEU A 164 -19.42 -13.01 -9.73
C LEU A 164 -20.38 -13.63 -8.70
N PRO A 165 -20.24 -13.29 -7.41
CA PRO A 165 -21.17 -13.76 -6.38
C PRO A 165 -22.59 -13.25 -6.61
N ALA A 166 -23.58 -14.06 -6.26
CA ALA A 166 -25.00 -13.70 -6.34
C ALA A 166 -25.46 -12.78 -5.18
N ALA A 167 -24.75 -11.65 -4.98
CA ALA A 167 -25.07 -10.64 -3.98
C ALA A 167 -26.28 -9.78 -4.41
N ASP A 168 -26.97 -9.14 -3.44
CA ASP A 168 -28.07 -8.22 -3.73
C ASP A 168 -27.56 -6.93 -4.39
N ALA A 169 -26.32 -6.53 -4.11
CA ALA A 169 -25.61 -5.45 -4.79
C ALA A 169 -24.09 -5.68 -4.75
N ILE A 170 -23.40 -5.25 -5.81
CA ILE A 170 -21.93 -5.27 -5.91
C ILE A 170 -21.46 -3.89 -6.36
N VAL A 171 -20.64 -3.24 -5.55
CA VAL A 171 -19.94 -2.00 -5.89
C VAL A 171 -18.46 -2.30 -5.91
N ASN A 172 -17.92 -2.44 -7.10
CA ASN A 172 -16.49 -2.60 -7.35
C ASN A 172 -16.13 -1.89 -8.67
N PRO A 173 -15.13 -1.00 -8.73
CA PRO A 173 -14.74 -0.30 -9.95
C PRO A 173 -14.18 -1.24 -11.03
N ASN A 174 -13.61 -2.38 -10.63
CA ASN A 174 -13.00 -3.39 -11.49
C ASN A 174 -13.95 -4.52 -11.92
N GLN A 175 -15.22 -4.50 -11.48
CA GLN A 175 -16.20 -5.48 -11.95
C GLN A 175 -16.53 -5.30 -13.46
N PRO A 176 -16.90 -6.37 -14.18
CA PRO A 176 -17.18 -6.31 -15.61
C PRO A 176 -18.30 -5.30 -15.93
N GLY A 177 -18.05 -4.43 -16.91
CA GLY A 177 -19.01 -3.42 -17.37
C GLY A 177 -19.18 -2.20 -16.45
N CYS A 178 -18.33 -2.02 -15.44
CA CYS A 178 -18.31 -0.77 -14.66
C CYS A 178 -17.57 0.34 -15.42
N GLU A 179 -18.21 1.49 -15.63
CA GLU A 179 -17.65 2.62 -16.40
C GLU A 179 -16.88 3.62 -15.53
N PHE A 180 -16.89 3.47 -14.19
CA PHE A 180 -16.20 4.37 -13.28
C PHE A 180 -14.71 4.54 -13.68
N PRO A 181 -14.25 5.77 -14.00
CA PRO A 181 -12.93 5.97 -14.61
C PRO A 181 -11.74 5.56 -13.72
N SER A 182 -11.85 5.77 -12.40
CA SER A 182 -10.77 5.40 -11.47
C SER A 182 -10.89 3.92 -11.08
N LYS A 183 -10.14 3.08 -11.77
CA LYS A 183 -9.97 1.64 -11.46
C LYS A 183 -9.05 1.37 -10.27
N ALA A 184 -8.50 2.45 -9.69
CA ALA A 184 -7.49 2.42 -8.66
C ALA A 184 -8.05 2.68 -7.25
N LEU A 185 -9.37 2.83 -7.04
CA LEU A 185 -9.87 2.96 -5.67
C LEU A 185 -9.41 1.77 -4.81
N ALA A 186 -9.04 2.06 -3.58
CA ALA A 186 -8.88 1.08 -2.50
C ALA A 186 -10.26 0.68 -1.95
N GLY A 187 -10.36 -0.44 -1.24
CA GLY A 187 -11.58 -0.90 -0.57
C GLY A 187 -12.21 0.19 0.32
N VAL A 188 -11.40 0.91 1.10
CA VAL A 188 -11.85 2.06 1.91
C VAL A 188 -12.45 3.18 1.06
N GLY A 189 -11.91 3.39 -0.15
CA GLY A 189 -12.40 4.37 -1.11
C GLY A 189 -13.76 3.97 -1.67
N VAL A 190 -13.94 2.68 -1.99
CA VAL A 190 -15.21 2.15 -2.51
C VAL A 190 -16.34 2.31 -1.49
N ILE A 191 -16.16 1.88 -0.25
CA ILE A 191 -17.18 2.06 0.80
C ILE A 191 -17.44 3.55 1.09
N PHE A 192 -16.42 4.40 1.02
CA PHE A 192 -16.60 5.85 1.14
C PHE A 192 -17.51 6.42 0.04
N TYR A 193 -17.35 5.97 -1.21
CA TYR A 193 -18.23 6.35 -2.31
C TYR A 193 -19.67 5.86 -2.13
N VAL A 194 -19.87 4.65 -1.59
CA VAL A 194 -21.20 4.14 -1.20
C VAL A 194 -21.85 5.06 -0.16
N LEU A 195 -21.10 5.50 0.85
CA LEU A 195 -21.60 6.44 1.85
C LEU A 195 -21.93 7.82 1.26
N LEU A 196 -21.13 8.32 0.32
CA LEU A 196 -21.44 9.57 -0.41
C LEU A 196 -22.77 9.47 -1.17
N ALA A 197 -22.97 8.36 -1.88
CA ALA A 197 -24.19 8.08 -2.63
C ALA A 197 -25.40 7.94 -1.69
N LEU A 198 -25.27 7.19 -0.59
CA LEU A 198 -26.31 7.04 0.42
C LEU A 198 -26.69 8.39 1.03
N ARG A 199 -25.73 9.23 1.43
CA ARG A 199 -26.00 10.57 1.97
C ARG A 199 -26.75 11.44 0.95
N ALA A 200 -26.39 11.37 -0.32
CA ALA A 200 -27.06 12.11 -1.39
C ALA A 200 -28.52 11.64 -1.56
N ARG A 201 -28.76 10.32 -1.51
CA ARG A 201 -30.10 9.74 -1.57
C ARG A 201 -30.94 10.12 -0.36
N LEU A 202 -30.42 9.99 0.85
CA LEU A 202 -31.10 10.38 2.08
C LEU A 202 -31.51 11.86 2.05
N ARG A 203 -30.65 12.75 1.52
CA ARG A 203 -31.02 14.16 1.29
C ARG A 203 -32.19 14.30 0.32
N SER A 204 -32.19 13.55 -0.79
CA SER A 204 -33.31 13.58 -1.75
C SER A 204 -34.64 13.08 -1.16
N LEU A 205 -34.57 12.24 -0.13
CA LEU A 205 -35.73 11.69 0.59
C LEU A 205 -36.17 12.56 1.78
N GLY A 206 -35.61 13.76 1.96
CA GLY A 206 -35.95 14.63 3.09
C GLY A 206 -35.45 14.13 4.45
N TRP A 207 -34.54 13.14 4.48
CA TRP A 207 -34.06 12.53 5.73
C TRP A 207 -33.47 13.54 6.70
N TYR A 208 -32.92 14.66 6.20
CA TYR A 208 -32.26 15.70 7.00
C TYR A 208 -33.12 16.95 7.25
N GLU A 209 -34.43 16.93 6.96
CA GLU A 209 -35.29 18.12 7.19
C GLU A 209 -35.28 18.61 8.65
N ASN A 210 -35.17 17.69 9.61
CA ASN A 210 -35.18 17.99 11.04
C ASN A 210 -33.86 17.64 11.76
N LYS A 211 -32.77 17.41 11.02
CA LYS A 211 -31.46 17.08 11.60
C LYS A 211 -30.31 17.54 10.71
N GLN A 212 -29.18 17.89 11.33
CA GLN A 212 -27.99 18.31 10.59
C GLN A 212 -27.52 17.21 9.63
N GLN A 213 -27.29 17.58 8.37
CA GLN A 213 -26.68 16.67 7.40
C GLN A 213 -25.22 16.37 7.79
N PRO A 214 -24.81 15.08 7.94
CA PRO A 214 -23.44 14.73 8.31
C PRO A 214 -22.39 15.10 7.27
N ASN A 215 -21.22 15.54 7.74
CA ASN A 215 -20.07 15.81 6.90
C ASN A 215 -19.18 14.57 6.78
N LEU A 216 -19.31 13.83 5.67
CA LEU A 216 -18.47 12.65 5.41
C LEU A 216 -17.00 12.98 5.16
N GLY A 217 -16.64 14.26 4.93
CA GLY A 217 -15.25 14.70 4.93
C GLY A 217 -14.54 14.46 6.26
N GLU A 218 -15.28 14.10 7.31
CA GLU A 218 -14.72 13.68 8.59
C GLU A 218 -14.01 12.33 8.59
N LEU A 219 -14.24 11.51 7.57
CA LEU A 219 -13.68 10.16 7.42
C LEU A 219 -12.45 10.13 6.50
N LEU A 220 -12.07 11.25 5.89
CA LEU A 220 -11.05 11.30 4.84
C LEU A 220 -9.63 11.00 5.34
N ASP A 221 -9.36 11.16 6.64
CA ASP A 221 -8.10 10.72 7.25
C ASP A 221 -7.95 9.19 7.22
N LEU A 222 -9.03 8.46 7.48
CA LEU A 222 -9.09 7.00 7.35
C LEU A 222 -9.00 6.56 5.87
N VAL A 223 -9.75 7.23 4.99
CA VAL A 223 -9.72 6.94 3.54
C VAL A 223 -8.31 7.13 2.97
N ALA A 224 -7.62 8.21 3.35
CA ALA A 224 -6.25 8.46 2.93
C ALA A 224 -5.28 7.41 3.47
N LEU A 225 -5.44 6.99 4.73
CA LEU A 225 -4.60 5.96 5.33
C LEU A 225 -4.74 4.62 4.61
N GLY A 226 -5.96 4.12 4.42
CA GLY A 226 -6.20 2.85 3.72
C GLY A 226 -5.70 2.88 2.27
N SER A 227 -6.07 3.94 1.52
CA SER A 227 -5.63 4.08 0.13
C SER A 227 -4.12 4.08 -0.04
N VAL A 228 -3.38 4.74 0.87
CA VAL A 228 -1.92 4.75 0.77
C VAL A 228 -1.29 3.46 1.29
N ALA A 229 -1.88 2.85 2.33
CA ALA A 229 -1.38 1.59 2.90
C ALA A 229 -1.57 0.39 1.96
N ASP A 230 -2.62 0.41 1.13
CA ASP A 230 -2.87 -0.59 0.10
C ASP A 230 -2.00 -0.41 -1.15
N VAL A 231 -1.26 0.69 -1.24
CA VAL A 231 -0.36 0.96 -2.37
C VAL A 231 -1.13 1.03 -3.70
N VAL A 232 -2.40 1.43 -3.69
CA VAL A 232 -3.14 1.65 -4.94
C VAL A 232 -2.54 2.81 -5.75
N PRO A 233 -2.66 2.79 -7.09
CA PRO A 233 -2.22 3.90 -7.92
C PRO A 233 -2.83 5.24 -7.48
N LEU A 234 -2.00 6.26 -7.29
CA LEU A 234 -2.44 7.63 -7.01
C LEU A 234 -2.81 8.34 -8.31
N ASP A 235 -3.89 7.87 -8.95
CA ASP A 235 -4.53 8.58 -10.05
C ASP A 235 -5.14 9.92 -9.60
N ALA A 236 -5.73 10.69 -10.51
CA ALA A 236 -6.30 11.99 -10.17
C ALA A 236 -7.35 11.91 -9.03
N ASN A 237 -8.18 10.86 -9.02
CA ASN A 237 -9.25 10.69 -8.04
C ASN A 237 -8.69 10.35 -6.65
N ASN A 238 -7.76 9.40 -6.59
CA ASN A 238 -7.09 9.01 -5.35
C ASN A 238 -6.22 10.13 -4.78
N ARG A 239 -5.56 10.92 -5.64
CA ARG A 239 -4.78 12.09 -5.19
C ARG A 239 -5.66 13.11 -4.47
N ILE A 240 -6.91 13.31 -4.91
CA ILE A 240 -7.86 14.18 -4.20
C ILE A 240 -8.17 13.61 -2.82
N LEU A 241 -8.57 12.33 -2.73
CA LEU A 241 -8.93 11.68 -1.46
C LEU A 241 -7.76 11.72 -0.46
N VAL A 242 -6.57 11.32 -0.91
CA VAL A 242 -5.36 11.28 -0.09
C VAL A 242 -4.94 12.69 0.33
N HIS A 243 -4.97 13.66 -0.58
CA HIS A 243 -4.65 15.06 -0.26
C HIS A 243 -5.57 15.61 0.83
N GLN A 244 -6.89 15.44 0.68
CA GLN A 244 -7.87 15.95 1.63
C GLN A 244 -7.74 15.28 3.00
N GLY A 245 -7.42 13.98 3.04
CA GLY A 245 -7.12 13.28 4.29
C GLY A 245 -5.83 13.78 4.96
N LEU A 246 -4.75 14.00 4.19
CA LEU A 246 -3.51 14.58 4.72
C LEU A 246 -3.75 15.98 5.30
N GLU A 247 -4.46 16.86 4.59
CA GLU A 247 -4.80 18.20 5.09
C GLU A 247 -5.64 18.14 6.36
N ARG A 248 -6.53 17.17 6.48
CA ARG A 248 -7.31 16.93 7.70
C ARG A 248 -6.41 16.52 8.88
N ILE A 249 -5.46 15.62 8.66
CA ILE A 249 -4.51 15.18 9.68
C ILE A 249 -3.59 16.34 10.11
N ARG A 250 -3.06 17.10 9.15
CA ARG A 250 -2.21 18.28 9.40
C ARG A 250 -2.91 19.34 10.23
N ALA A 251 -4.20 19.56 9.94
CA ALA A 251 -5.06 20.46 10.71
C ALA A 251 -5.42 19.93 12.13
N GLY A 252 -4.89 18.79 12.55
CA GLY A 252 -5.19 18.21 13.87
C GLY A 252 -6.61 17.66 13.99
N ARG A 253 -7.29 17.39 12.87
CA ARG A 253 -8.69 16.89 12.83
C ARG A 253 -8.78 15.37 12.60
N ALA A 254 -7.66 14.67 12.72
CA ALA A 254 -7.62 13.21 12.62
C ALA A 254 -8.30 12.51 13.81
N ARG A 255 -8.71 11.27 13.58
CA ARG A 255 -9.18 10.32 14.60
C ARG A 255 -8.16 10.14 15.74
N PRO A 256 -8.62 9.91 16.99
CA PRO A 256 -7.72 9.66 18.12
C PRO A 256 -6.72 8.54 17.87
N GLY A 257 -7.14 7.42 17.26
CA GLY A 257 -6.26 6.31 16.89
C GLY A 257 -5.10 6.73 15.98
N ILE A 258 -5.38 7.47 14.90
CA ILE A 258 -4.35 7.97 13.98
C ILE A 258 -3.35 8.85 14.73
N LYS A 259 -3.84 9.76 15.58
CA LYS A 259 -2.97 10.64 16.40
C LYS A 259 -2.11 9.85 17.37
N ALA A 260 -2.67 8.84 18.03
CA ALA A 260 -1.95 7.99 18.96
C ALA A 260 -0.86 7.17 18.26
N ILE A 261 -1.14 6.63 17.08
CA ILE A 261 -0.14 5.92 16.25
C ILE A 261 0.99 6.86 15.82
N LEU A 262 0.67 8.10 15.46
CA LEU A 262 1.68 9.14 15.16
C LEU A 262 2.55 9.47 16.37
N GLU A 263 1.93 9.59 17.55
CA GLU A 263 2.61 9.87 18.82
C GLU A 263 3.64 8.79 19.17
N VAL A 264 3.25 7.50 19.16
CA VAL A 264 4.17 6.38 19.42
C VAL A 264 5.26 6.27 18.33
N ALA A 265 4.93 6.64 17.09
CA ALA A 265 5.88 6.70 15.99
C ALA A 265 6.81 7.93 16.02
N LYS A 266 6.62 8.85 16.98
CA LYS A 266 7.35 10.11 17.11
C LYS A 266 7.26 10.97 15.84
N ARG A 267 6.08 11.00 15.22
CA ARG A 267 5.80 11.80 14.02
C ARG A 267 4.87 12.95 14.34
N ASP A 268 5.24 14.12 13.81
CA ASP A 268 4.43 15.32 13.91
C ASP A 268 3.32 15.30 12.86
N HIS A 269 2.07 15.34 13.32
CA HIS A 269 0.90 15.31 12.44
C HIS A 269 0.86 16.51 11.48
N ALA A 270 1.38 17.68 11.89
CA ALA A 270 1.36 18.90 11.07
C ALA A 270 2.21 18.80 9.80
N ARG A 271 3.17 17.87 9.78
CA ARG A 271 4.13 17.68 8.68
C ARG A 271 3.99 16.33 7.97
N ILE A 272 2.94 15.58 8.29
CA ILE A 272 2.73 14.25 7.76
C ILE A 272 2.66 14.24 6.23
N THR A 273 3.23 13.21 5.60
CA THR A 273 3.20 12.97 4.15
C THR A 273 2.50 11.65 3.84
N SER A 274 2.19 11.41 2.57
CA SER A 274 1.69 10.08 2.12
C SER A 274 2.71 8.98 2.45
N THR A 275 4.02 9.25 2.34
CA THR A 275 5.08 8.31 2.74
C THR A 275 4.93 7.89 4.20
N ASP A 276 4.60 8.79 5.11
CA ASP A 276 4.39 8.43 6.51
C ASP A 276 3.14 7.54 6.68
N LEU A 277 2.05 7.79 5.96
CA LEU A 277 0.88 6.90 5.98
C LEU A 277 1.25 5.47 5.56
N GLY A 278 1.96 5.32 4.44
CA GLY A 278 2.31 4.01 3.87
C GLY A 278 3.44 3.26 4.57
N PHE A 279 4.43 3.97 5.13
CA PHE A 279 5.63 3.34 5.71
C PHE A 279 5.72 3.43 7.23
N ILE A 280 4.81 4.16 7.89
CA ILE A 280 4.83 4.34 9.34
C ILE A 280 3.51 3.91 9.98
N LEU A 281 2.37 4.40 9.51
CA LEU A 281 1.06 4.06 10.09
C LEU A 281 0.57 2.70 9.58
N GLY A 282 0.52 2.52 8.26
CA GLY A 282 0.09 1.27 7.62
C GLY A 282 0.80 0.03 8.18
N PRO A 283 2.14 0.02 8.33
CA PRO A 283 2.85 -1.13 8.88
C PRO A 283 2.54 -1.47 10.33
N ARG A 284 2.07 -0.51 11.14
CA ARG A 284 1.63 -0.77 12.52
C ARG A 284 0.26 -1.41 12.57
N LEU A 285 -0.67 -0.97 11.72
CA LEU A 285 -1.95 -1.64 11.54
C LEU A 285 -1.75 -3.05 10.99
N ASN A 286 -0.97 -3.18 9.93
CA ASN A 286 -0.67 -4.47 9.30
C ASN A 286 0.11 -5.44 10.20
N ALA A 287 0.76 -4.96 11.26
CA ALA A 287 1.43 -5.86 12.20
C ALA A 287 0.42 -6.72 12.97
N ALA A 288 -0.74 -6.14 13.33
CA ALA A 288 -1.82 -6.87 14.00
C ALA A 288 -2.31 -8.04 13.14
N GLY A 289 -2.74 -7.78 11.90
CA GLY A 289 -3.18 -8.85 10.99
C GLY A 289 -2.09 -9.81 10.48
N ARG A 290 -0.82 -9.60 10.85
CA ARG A 290 0.30 -10.52 10.51
C ARG A 290 0.71 -11.41 11.66
N LEU A 291 0.54 -10.95 12.89
CA LEU A 291 1.02 -11.64 14.08
C LEU A 291 -0.11 -12.13 14.99
N ASP A 292 -1.27 -11.48 14.98
CA ASP A 292 -2.35 -11.72 15.94
C ASP A 292 -3.72 -11.28 15.36
N ASP A 293 -4.52 -10.53 16.11
CA ASP A 293 -5.88 -10.10 15.76
C ASP A 293 -5.94 -8.65 15.22
N MET A 294 -6.43 -8.49 13.97
CA MET A 294 -6.63 -7.18 13.35
C MET A 294 -7.70 -6.31 14.05
N SER A 295 -8.57 -6.90 14.88
CA SER A 295 -9.58 -6.17 15.64
C SER A 295 -8.98 -5.07 16.52
N LEU A 296 -7.77 -5.26 17.05
CA LEU A 296 -7.04 -4.22 17.79
C LEU A 296 -6.80 -2.96 16.95
N GLY A 297 -6.42 -3.14 15.67
CA GLY A 297 -6.22 -2.04 14.72
C GLY A 297 -7.52 -1.29 14.46
N ILE A 298 -8.62 -2.01 14.29
CA ILE A 298 -9.95 -1.44 14.02
C ILE A 298 -10.48 -0.69 15.24
N GLU A 299 -10.41 -1.29 16.44
CA GLU A 299 -10.81 -0.63 17.69
C GLU A 299 -9.99 0.64 17.95
N CYS A 300 -8.70 0.63 17.64
CA CYS A 300 -7.85 1.83 17.73
C CYS A 300 -8.38 2.96 16.84
N LEU A 301 -8.82 2.66 15.62
CA LEU A 301 -9.37 3.65 14.68
C LEU A 301 -10.81 4.08 15.05
N LEU A 302 -11.61 3.16 15.58
CA LEU A 302 -13.01 3.37 15.98
C LEU A 302 -13.16 4.16 17.29
N THR A 303 -12.24 4.02 18.24
CA THR A 303 -12.40 4.64 19.56
C THR A 303 -12.36 6.17 19.52
N THR A 304 -13.22 6.79 20.34
CA THR A 304 -13.19 8.23 20.60
C THR A 304 -12.42 8.59 21.87
N ASP A 305 -12.04 7.60 22.68
CA ASP A 305 -11.27 7.81 23.91
C ASP A 305 -9.77 7.87 23.57
N VAL A 306 -9.16 9.01 23.89
CA VAL A 306 -7.73 9.28 23.66
C VAL A 306 -6.85 8.36 24.51
N ALA A 307 -7.25 8.01 25.73
CA ALA A 307 -6.47 7.12 26.59
C ALA A 307 -6.47 5.69 26.03
N ALA A 308 -7.65 5.16 25.69
CA ALA A 308 -7.76 3.85 25.04
C ALA A 308 -7.02 3.81 23.69
N ALA A 309 -7.10 4.88 22.89
CA ALA A 309 -6.38 4.98 21.62
C ALA A 309 -4.86 4.87 21.82
N ARG A 310 -4.30 5.51 22.86
CA ARG A 310 -2.87 5.44 23.19
C ARG A 310 -2.43 4.06 23.63
N GLU A 311 -3.23 3.39 24.45
CA GLU A 311 -2.96 2.02 24.87
C GLU A 311 -2.90 1.06 23.69
N MET A 312 -3.93 1.09 22.83
CA MET A 312 -3.97 0.25 21.63
C MET A 312 -2.84 0.62 20.64
N ALA A 313 -2.53 1.91 20.47
CA ALA A 313 -1.42 2.33 19.61
C ALA A 313 -0.05 1.82 20.12
N ALA A 314 0.15 1.76 21.44
CA ALA A 314 1.36 1.19 22.03
C ALA A 314 1.46 -0.33 21.77
N GLN A 315 0.35 -1.05 21.87
CA GLN A 315 0.29 -2.48 21.54
C GLN A 315 0.60 -2.72 20.04
N LEU A 316 0.01 -1.93 19.15
CA LEU A 316 0.29 -1.98 17.70
C LEU A 316 1.77 -1.65 17.39
N ASP A 317 2.38 -0.70 18.11
CA ASP A 317 3.82 -0.43 17.97
C ASP A 317 4.66 -1.63 18.42
N GLY A 318 4.31 -2.25 19.56
CA GLY A 318 4.94 -3.49 20.05
C GLY A 318 4.92 -4.61 19.01
N MET A 319 3.74 -4.95 18.50
CA MET A 319 3.56 -5.94 17.43
C MET A 319 4.40 -5.60 16.18
N ASN A 320 4.48 -4.32 15.82
CA ASN A 320 5.30 -3.89 14.68
C ASN A 320 6.81 -4.04 14.94
N GLN A 321 7.28 -3.84 16.17
CA GLN A 321 8.68 -4.11 16.53
C GLN A 321 8.97 -5.61 16.51
N ASP A 322 8.09 -6.43 17.05
CA ASP A 322 8.22 -7.89 17.03
C ASP A 322 8.28 -8.41 15.59
N ARG A 323 7.36 -7.95 14.73
CA ARG A 323 7.36 -8.27 13.31
C ARG A 323 8.68 -7.88 12.64
N LYS A 324 9.21 -6.68 12.91
CA LYS A 324 10.50 -6.23 12.36
C LYS A 324 11.66 -7.07 12.86
N SER A 325 11.64 -7.51 14.11
CA SER A 325 12.66 -8.39 14.69
C SER A 325 12.68 -9.74 13.97
N ILE A 326 11.51 -10.37 13.82
CA ILE A 326 11.32 -11.62 13.06
C ILE A 326 11.83 -11.43 11.63
N GLU A 327 11.37 -10.38 10.94
CA GLU A 327 11.77 -10.07 9.57
C GLU A 327 13.30 -9.87 9.42
N GLN A 328 13.96 -9.24 10.39
CA GLN A 328 15.41 -9.07 10.41
C GLN A 328 16.16 -10.39 10.69
N GLY A 329 15.61 -11.28 11.50
CA GLY A 329 16.11 -12.66 11.67
C GLY A 329 16.10 -13.41 10.35
N MET A 330 14.90 -13.54 9.77
CA MET A 330 14.67 -14.22 8.49
C MET A 330 15.52 -13.64 7.36
N GLN A 331 15.68 -12.30 7.31
CA GLN A 331 16.55 -11.68 6.31
C GLN A 331 18.02 -12.05 6.50
N ARG A 332 18.53 -12.16 7.73
CA ARG A 332 19.93 -12.57 7.97
C ARG A 332 20.16 -14.01 7.52
N GLU A 333 19.23 -14.91 7.82
CA GLU A 333 19.27 -16.31 7.37
C GLU A 333 19.22 -16.41 5.85
N ALA A 334 18.27 -15.72 5.21
CA ALA A 334 18.15 -15.69 3.75
C ALA A 334 19.41 -15.14 3.06
N LEU A 335 20.05 -14.12 3.65
CA LEU A 335 21.33 -13.62 3.14
C LEU A 335 22.47 -14.61 3.36
N ALA A 336 22.47 -15.37 4.45
CA ALA A 336 23.47 -16.41 4.69
C ALA A 336 23.34 -17.56 3.67
N GLN A 337 22.11 -17.97 3.32
CA GLN A 337 21.86 -18.98 2.28
C GLN A 337 22.42 -18.57 0.90
N LEU A 338 22.50 -17.26 0.62
CA LEU A 338 22.99 -16.73 -0.67
C LEU A 338 24.44 -16.24 -0.64
N LYS A 339 25.10 -16.24 0.53
CA LYS A 339 26.38 -15.53 0.74
C LYS A 339 27.51 -16.05 -0.15
N ASP A 340 27.56 -17.36 -0.37
CA ASP A 340 28.65 -18.02 -1.10
C ASP A 340 28.37 -18.17 -2.61
N LEU A 341 27.25 -17.61 -3.09
CA LEU A 341 26.88 -17.62 -4.51
C LEU A 341 27.31 -16.31 -5.17
N PRO A 342 28.33 -16.31 -6.06
CA PRO A 342 28.60 -15.20 -6.95
C PRO A 342 27.34 -14.75 -7.69
N VAL A 343 27.14 -13.44 -7.87
CA VAL A 343 25.96 -12.87 -8.51
C VAL A 343 25.76 -13.42 -9.93
N GLU A 344 26.86 -13.72 -10.62
CA GLU A 344 26.90 -14.31 -11.96
C GLU A 344 26.42 -15.77 -11.99
N SER A 345 26.57 -16.49 -10.88
CA SER A 345 26.13 -17.88 -10.71
C SER A 345 24.77 -18.00 -10.03
N MET A 346 24.19 -16.89 -9.58
CA MET A 346 22.93 -16.86 -8.85
C MET A 346 21.74 -17.23 -9.78
N PRO A 347 20.75 -18.00 -9.28
CA PRO A 347 19.50 -18.24 -10.01
C PRO A 347 18.82 -16.95 -10.47
N TYR A 348 18.13 -16.97 -11.61
CA TYR A 348 17.24 -15.89 -12.04
C TYR A 348 15.99 -15.84 -11.17
N GLY A 349 15.41 -17.01 -10.87
CA GLY A 349 14.33 -17.16 -9.90
C GLY A 349 14.89 -17.58 -8.53
N LEU A 350 14.72 -16.75 -7.51
CA LEU A 350 15.13 -17.09 -6.15
C LEU A 350 14.01 -17.83 -5.42
N CYS A 351 14.28 -19.06 -4.99
CA CYS A 351 13.45 -19.77 -4.03
C CYS A 351 14.20 -19.89 -2.72
N LEU A 352 13.59 -19.43 -1.64
CA LEU A 352 14.17 -19.35 -0.31
C LEU A 352 13.26 -20.10 0.65
N PHE A 353 13.82 -20.94 1.53
CA PHE A 353 13.07 -21.71 2.51
C PHE A 353 13.87 -21.85 3.79
N ASP A 354 13.17 -21.80 4.91
CA ASP A 354 13.67 -22.24 6.22
C ASP A 354 12.46 -22.72 7.06
N PRO A 355 12.57 -23.85 7.76
CA PRO A 355 11.48 -24.37 8.58
C PRO A 355 11.10 -23.46 9.75
N GLU A 356 12.01 -22.60 10.24
CA GLU A 356 11.73 -21.69 11.36
C GLU A 356 11.08 -20.36 10.90
N TRP A 357 10.85 -20.18 9.60
CA TRP A 357 10.30 -18.93 9.08
C TRP A 357 8.81 -18.75 9.38
N HIS A 358 8.46 -17.53 9.76
CA HIS A 358 7.08 -17.17 10.08
C HIS A 358 6.26 -16.91 8.80
N GLN A 359 5.20 -17.69 8.58
CA GLN A 359 4.27 -17.56 7.45
C GLN A 359 3.65 -16.15 7.27
N GLY A 360 3.51 -15.38 8.34
CA GLY A 360 3.03 -13.99 8.29
C GLY A 360 4.00 -12.99 7.63
N VAL A 361 5.29 -13.35 7.53
CA VAL A 361 6.40 -12.45 7.20
C VAL A 361 7.09 -12.81 5.87
N ILE A 362 6.96 -14.03 5.36
CA ILE A 362 7.60 -14.49 4.11
C ILE A 362 7.36 -13.57 2.90
N GLY A 363 6.17 -12.96 2.77
CA GLY A 363 5.89 -12.03 1.66
C GLY A 363 6.70 -10.74 1.73
N ILE A 364 7.04 -10.29 2.95
CA ILE A 364 7.89 -9.11 3.16
C ILE A 364 9.35 -9.47 2.90
N LEU A 365 9.79 -10.65 3.37
CA LEU A 365 11.11 -11.19 3.07
C LEU A 365 11.33 -11.29 1.55
N ALA A 366 10.40 -11.92 0.82
CA ALA A 366 10.47 -12.03 -0.63
C ALA A 366 10.57 -10.65 -1.32
N SER A 367 9.87 -9.64 -0.80
CA SER A 367 9.94 -8.26 -1.33
C SER A 367 11.33 -7.65 -1.14
N ARG A 368 11.93 -7.80 0.06
CA ARG A 368 13.28 -7.31 0.36
C ARG A 368 14.36 -8.01 -0.48
N MET A 369 14.23 -9.33 -0.64
CA MET A 369 15.18 -10.11 -1.42
C MET A 369 15.09 -9.75 -2.91
N LYS A 370 13.87 -9.57 -3.44
CA LYS A 370 13.64 -9.02 -4.78
C LYS A 370 14.25 -7.62 -4.94
N GLU A 371 14.14 -6.74 -3.95
CA GLU A 371 14.73 -5.39 -4.03
C GLU A 371 16.25 -5.37 -3.96
N ARG A 372 16.85 -6.31 -3.21
CA ARG A 372 18.31 -6.41 -3.10
C ARG A 372 18.95 -7.04 -4.33
N TYR A 373 18.36 -8.13 -4.83
CA TYR A 373 18.94 -8.94 -5.90
C TYR A 373 18.32 -8.68 -7.27
N PHE A 374 17.24 -7.89 -7.35
CA PHE A 374 16.51 -7.56 -8.58
C PHE A 374 16.06 -8.80 -9.36
N ARG A 375 15.62 -9.83 -8.63
CA ARG A 375 15.22 -11.14 -9.15
C ARG A 375 13.83 -11.52 -8.65
N PRO A 376 12.96 -12.15 -9.46
CA PRO A 376 11.75 -12.78 -8.96
C PRO A 376 12.09 -13.69 -7.79
N THR A 377 11.42 -13.50 -6.66
CA THR A 377 11.75 -14.20 -5.41
C THR A 377 10.50 -14.81 -4.79
N ILE A 378 10.58 -16.07 -4.40
CA ILE A 378 9.57 -16.78 -3.62
C ILE A 378 10.20 -17.22 -2.30
N ALA A 379 9.63 -16.76 -1.19
CA ALA A 379 10.01 -17.23 0.15
C ALA A 379 8.96 -18.20 0.68
N PHE A 380 9.40 -19.33 1.23
CA PHE A 380 8.57 -20.40 1.76
C PHE A 380 8.73 -20.50 3.28
N ALA A 381 7.64 -20.80 3.95
CA ALA A 381 7.61 -21.18 5.37
C ALA A 381 6.87 -22.50 5.52
N ASP A 382 7.17 -23.22 6.60
CA ASP A 382 6.37 -24.38 7.02
C ASP A 382 4.92 -23.95 7.27
N ALA A 383 3.99 -24.75 6.74
CA ALA A 383 2.55 -24.58 6.90
C ALA A 383 1.91 -25.74 7.70
N GLY A 384 2.72 -26.67 8.22
CA GLY A 384 2.27 -27.88 8.88
C GLY A 384 1.95 -29.00 7.88
N ASP A 385 1.79 -30.21 8.41
CA ASP A 385 1.40 -31.41 7.66
C ASP A 385 2.29 -31.74 6.44
N GLY A 386 3.57 -31.34 6.49
CA GLY A 386 4.53 -31.55 5.39
C GLY A 386 4.26 -30.65 4.17
N LEU A 387 3.52 -29.55 4.34
CA LEU A 387 3.24 -28.56 3.31
C LEU A 387 4.02 -27.28 3.57
N LEU A 388 4.51 -26.66 2.50
CA LEU A 388 5.10 -25.33 2.51
C LEU A 388 4.14 -24.31 1.92
N LYS A 389 4.10 -23.12 2.53
CA LYS A 389 3.40 -21.95 1.98
C LYS A 389 4.42 -20.97 1.45
N GLY A 390 4.32 -20.67 0.16
CA GLY A 390 5.20 -19.74 -0.53
C GLY A 390 4.53 -18.38 -0.80
N SER A 391 5.31 -17.31 -0.71
CA SER A 391 4.92 -15.97 -1.17
C SER A 391 5.94 -15.42 -2.16
N GLY A 392 5.48 -15.22 -3.40
CA GLY A 392 6.26 -14.73 -4.52
C GLY A 392 6.15 -13.22 -4.73
N ARG A 393 7.25 -12.60 -5.17
CA ARG A 393 7.33 -11.20 -5.61
C ARG A 393 8.09 -11.13 -6.93
N SER A 394 7.52 -10.39 -7.88
CA SER A 394 8.05 -10.29 -9.22
C SER A 394 8.91 -9.04 -9.45
N VAL A 395 9.54 -8.99 -10.62
CA VAL A 395 10.21 -7.81 -11.20
C VAL A 395 9.46 -7.35 -12.44
N GLN A 396 9.75 -6.15 -12.92
CA GLN A 396 9.13 -5.61 -14.13
C GLN A 396 9.45 -6.53 -15.33
N GLY A 397 8.44 -6.83 -16.15
CA GLY A 397 8.58 -7.70 -17.31
C GLY A 397 8.37 -9.20 -17.03
N PHE A 398 8.09 -9.59 -15.78
CA PHE A 398 7.80 -10.98 -15.41
C PHE A 398 6.44 -11.11 -14.72
N HIS A 399 5.57 -12.01 -15.20
CA HIS A 399 4.25 -12.27 -14.60
C HIS A 399 4.32 -13.53 -13.73
N ILE A 400 4.58 -13.36 -12.42
CA ILE A 400 4.92 -14.49 -11.55
C ILE A 400 3.79 -15.52 -11.43
N ARG A 401 2.52 -15.11 -11.38
CA ARG A 401 1.38 -16.04 -11.37
C ARG A 401 1.29 -16.90 -12.65
N ASP A 402 1.68 -16.35 -13.79
CA ASP A 402 1.59 -17.08 -15.07
C ASP A 402 2.77 -18.05 -15.18
N ALA A 403 3.95 -17.65 -14.70
CA ALA A 403 5.07 -18.56 -14.55
C ALA A 403 4.72 -19.75 -13.62
N LEU A 404 4.03 -19.50 -12.50
CA LEU A 404 3.53 -20.59 -11.64
C LEU A 404 2.54 -21.49 -12.37
N ALA A 405 1.65 -20.94 -13.20
CA ALA A 405 0.72 -21.73 -14.00
C ALA A 405 1.45 -22.62 -15.01
N VAL A 406 2.50 -22.10 -15.66
CA VAL A 406 3.35 -22.87 -16.57
C VAL A 406 4.07 -23.99 -15.82
N VAL A 407 4.70 -23.70 -14.67
CA VAL A 407 5.37 -24.71 -13.84
C VAL A 407 4.39 -25.79 -13.39
N ALA A 408 3.19 -25.42 -12.93
CA ALA A 408 2.14 -26.36 -12.54
C ALA A 408 1.69 -27.25 -13.71
N SER A 409 1.62 -26.70 -14.92
CA SER A 409 1.23 -27.46 -16.12
C SER A 409 2.30 -28.46 -16.60
N GLN A 410 3.58 -28.09 -16.45
CA GLN A 410 4.71 -28.93 -16.86
C GLN A 410 5.05 -30.00 -15.80
N HIS A 411 4.77 -29.72 -14.53
CA HIS A 411 5.02 -30.60 -13.41
C HIS A 411 3.73 -30.83 -12.60
N PRO A 412 2.84 -31.72 -13.08
CA PRO A 412 1.62 -32.06 -12.34
C PRO A 412 1.93 -32.51 -10.91
N ASN A 413 1.10 -32.08 -9.94
CA ASN A 413 1.23 -32.35 -8.50
C ASN A 413 2.39 -31.65 -7.78
N LEU A 414 3.23 -30.88 -8.48
CA LEU A 414 4.31 -30.13 -7.84
C LEU A 414 3.76 -29.02 -6.93
N ILE A 415 2.67 -28.38 -7.35
CA ILE A 415 1.99 -27.30 -6.64
C ILE A 415 0.57 -27.74 -6.32
N THR A 416 0.18 -27.70 -5.05
CA THR A 416 -1.17 -28.07 -4.59
C THR A 416 -2.18 -26.96 -4.84
N LYS A 417 -1.78 -25.71 -4.58
CA LYS A 417 -2.62 -24.52 -4.78
C LYS A 417 -1.74 -23.34 -5.18
N TYR A 418 -2.20 -22.50 -6.10
CA TYR A 418 -1.55 -21.23 -6.40
C TYR A 418 -2.55 -20.17 -6.84
N GLY A 419 -2.17 -18.91 -6.72
CA GLY A 419 -2.98 -17.77 -7.14
C GLY A 419 -2.21 -16.45 -6.99
N GLY A 420 -2.85 -15.36 -7.37
CA GLY A 420 -2.30 -14.01 -7.29
C GLY A 420 -2.31 -13.29 -8.64
N HIS A 421 -1.39 -12.35 -8.80
CA HIS A 421 -1.32 -11.41 -9.93
C HIS A 421 0.10 -11.36 -10.52
N ALA A 422 0.31 -10.43 -11.46
CA ALA A 422 1.58 -10.24 -12.15
C ALA A 422 2.78 -10.05 -11.21
N MET A 423 2.61 -9.26 -10.15
CA MET A 423 3.71 -8.81 -9.29
C MET A 423 3.82 -9.55 -7.95
N ALA A 424 2.80 -10.32 -7.59
CA ALA A 424 2.77 -11.08 -6.34
C ALA A 424 1.91 -12.34 -6.52
N ALA A 425 2.37 -13.46 -5.97
CA ALA A 425 1.62 -14.71 -5.98
C ALA A 425 1.79 -15.46 -4.65
N GLY A 426 0.83 -16.32 -4.34
CA GLY A 426 0.91 -17.28 -3.25
C GLY A 426 0.80 -18.68 -3.81
N LEU A 427 1.48 -19.63 -3.18
CA LEU A 427 1.38 -21.06 -3.52
C LEU A 427 1.55 -21.96 -2.30
N THR A 428 1.11 -23.20 -2.44
CA THR A 428 1.31 -24.29 -1.50
C THR A 428 1.86 -25.50 -2.23
N LEU A 429 2.87 -26.16 -1.67
CA LEU A 429 3.47 -27.38 -2.22
C LEU A 429 3.91 -28.34 -1.08
N PRO A 430 3.98 -29.66 -1.32
CA PRO A 430 4.62 -30.58 -0.39
C PRO A 430 6.10 -30.25 -0.18
N GLU A 431 6.61 -30.31 1.05
CA GLU A 431 8.01 -29.95 1.37
C GLU A 431 9.02 -30.73 0.53
N GLU A 432 8.77 -32.02 0.31
CA GLU A 432 9.61 -32.89 -0.54
C GLU A 432 9.74 -32.41 -1.99
N HIS A 433 8.79 -31.60 -2.47
CA HIS A 433 8.77 -31.05 -3.83
C HIS A 433 9.56 -29.73 -3.96
N PHE A 434 10.00 -29.13 -2.84
CA PHE A 434 10.68 -27.82 -2.87
C PHE A 434 11.91 -27.76 -3.79
N PRO A 435 12.85 -28.73 -3.78
CA PRO A 435 14.03 -28.67 -4.65
C PRO A 435 13.67 -28.68 -6.14
N LEU A 436 12.75 -29.57 -6.54
CA LEU A 436 12.29 -29.68 -7.91
C LEU A 436 11.54 -28.41 -8.35
N PHE A 437 10.76 -27.82 -7.45
CA PHE A 437 10.09 -26.55 -7.71
C PHE A 437 11.07 -25.40 -7.90
N ALA A 438 12.12 -25.30 -7.09
CA ALA A 438 13.13 -24.25 -7.22
C ALA A 438 13.81 -24.30 -8.59
N GLU A 439 14.17 -25.49 -9.06
CA GLU A 439 14.76 -25.70 -10.40
C GLU A 439 13.79 -25.33 -11.53
N ALA A 440 12.55 -25.82 -11.47
CA ALA A 440 11.54 -25.54 -12.48
C ALA A 440 11.19 -24.06 -12.55
N PHE A 441 11.08 -23.39 -11.40
CA PHE A 441 10.84 -21.95 -11.33
C PHE A 441 12.01 -21.15 -11.92
N ASP A 442 13.25 -21.47 -11.56
CA ASP A 442 14.42 -20.79 -12.13
C ASP A 442 14.50 -20.96 -13.65
N ALA A 443 14.25 -22.17 -14.16
CA ALA A 443 14.24 -22.45 -15.59
C ALA A 443 13.19 -21.61 -16.33
N GLU A 444 11.97 -21.49 -15.78
CA GLU A 444 10.91 -20.69 -16.38
C GLU A 444 11.23 -19.19 -16.32
N VAL A 445 11.85 -18.71 -15.24
CA VAL A 445 12.31 -17.31 -15.15
C VAL A 445 13.39 -17.03 -16.21
N ARG A 446 14.38 -17.93 -16.36
CA ARG A 446 15.44 -17.81 -17.38
C ARG A 446 14.90 -17.83 -18.81
N ARG A 447 13.79 -18.51 -19.06
CA ARG A 447 13.15 -18.55 -20.37
C ARG A 447 12.53 -17.20 -20.76
N GLN A 448 12.12 -16.39 -19.77
CA GLN A 448 11.40 -15.14 -19.98
C GLN A 448 12.27 -13.89 -19.80
N LEU A 449 13.24 -13.91 -18.88
CA LEU A 449 14.07 -12.76 -18.52
C LEU A 449 15.50 -12.89 -19.06
N ARG A 450 16.15 -11.75 -19.32
CA ARG A 450 17.57 -11.65 -19.67
C ARG A 450 18.36 -11.05 -18.50
N GLU A 451 19.68 -11.20 -18.48
CA GLU A 451 20.53 -10.65 -17.40
C GLU A 451 20.32 -9.16 -17.15
N GLU A 452 20.12 -8.37 -18.22
CA GLU A 452 19.86 -6.93 -18.12
C GLU A 452 18.53 -6.58 -17.43
N ASP A 453 17.58 -7.51 -17.41
CA ASP A 453 16.29 -7.36 -16.73
C ASP A 453 16.42 -7.63 -15.22
N LEU A 454 17.54 -8.23 -14.79
CA LEU A 454 17.90 -8.53 -13.39
C LEU A 454 18.81 -7.46 -12.78
N THR A 455 18.94 -6.32 -13.46
CA THR A 455 19.68 -5.15 -12.96
C THR A 455 18.70 -4.05 -12.59
N GLY A 456 18.77 -3.57 -11.34
CA GLY A 456 17.88 -2.51 -10.87
C GLY A 456 18.00 -1.23 -11.70
N ARG A 457 16.84 -0.65 -12.06
CA ARG A 457 16.74 0.61 -12.81
C ARG A 457 16.13 1.70 -11.92
N LEU A 458 16.73 2.88 -11.94
CA LEU A 458 16.19 4.08 -11.31
C LEU A 458 15.78 5.08 -12.38
N LEU A 459 14.51 5.47 -12.38
CA LEU A 459 14.00 6.50 -13.28
C LEU A 459 14.24 7.88 -12.67
N SER A 460 15.13 8.65 -13.29
CA SER A 460 15.43 10.01 -12.88
C SER A 460 14.62 11.05 -13.65
N ASP A 461 14.10 12.05 -12.94
CA ASP A 461 13.48 13.25 -13.47
C ASP A 461 14.51 14.29 -14.01
N GLY A 462 15.78 13.90 -14.11
CA GLY A 462 16.88 14.71 -14.64
C GLY A 462 17.83 15.23 -13.56
N THR A 463 18.76 16.09 -13.98
CA THR A 463 19.62 16.85 -13.08
C THR A 463 18.91 18.11 -12.59
N LEU A 464 19.35 18.60 -11.43
CA LEU A 464 19.01 19.93 -10.94
C LEU A 464 20.17 20.90 -11.21
N ALA A 465 19.84 22.11 -11.61
CA ALA A 465 20.80 23.21 -11.66
C ALA A 465 21.22 23.61 -10.25
N VAL A 466 22.36 24.27 -10.14
CA VAL A 466 22.97 24.67 -8.86
C VAL A 466 22.05 25.61 -8.09
N GLU A 467 21.35 26.48 -8.81
CA GLU A 467 20.42 27.46 -8.28
C GLU A 467 19.13 26.81 -7.76
N GLU A 468 18.82 25.56 -8.15
CA GLU A 468 17.60 24.86 -7.72
C GLU A 468 17.76 24.19 -6.34
N PHE A 469 18.96 24.15 -5.77
CA PHE A 469 19.19 23.60 -4.43
C PHE A 469 18.84 24.59 -3.31
N HIS A 470 17.58 25.00 -3.23
CA HIS A 470 17.08 25.91 -2.20
C HIS A 470 15.81 25.39 -1.50
N LEU A 471 15.56 25.95 -0.32
CA LEU A 471 14.51 25.50 0.59
C LEU A 471 13.10 25.62 0.00
N GLU A 472 12.81 26.71 -0.72
CA GLU A 472 11.48 26.89 -1.33
C GLU A 472 11.14 25.82 -2.37
N LEU A 473 12.13 25.34 -3.15
CA LEU A 473 11.89 24.27 -4.11
C LEU A 473 11.68 22.95 -3.37
N ALA A 474 12.49 22.65 -2.34
CA ALA A 474 12.30 21.46 -1.53
C ALA A 474 10.90 21.40 -0.91
N ARG A 475 10.39 22.53 -0.37
CA ARG A 475 9.02 22.65 0.13
C ARG A 475 7.99 22.48 -1.00
N ALA A 476 8.18 23.14 -2.14
CA ALA A 476 7.28 23.02 -3.28
C ALA A 476 7.17 21.58 -3.78
N LEU A 477 8.29 20.84 -3.87
CA LEU A 477 8.32 19.43 -4.23
C LEU A 477 7.60 18.57 -3.18
N ARG A 478 7.82 18.82 -1.88
CA ARG A 478 7.11 18.12 -0.81
C ARG A 478 5.58 18.31 -0.90
N HIS A 479 5.12 19.52 -1.21
CA HIS A 479 3.69 19.85 -1.30
C HIS A 479 3.05 19.55 -2.66
N ALA A 480 3.85 19.33 -3.70
CA ALA A 480 3.37 19.00 -5.04
C ALA A 480 2.67 17.62 -5.11
N GLY A 481 2.93 16.74 -4.13
CA GLY A 481 2.24 15.46 -3.92
C GLY A 481 0.73 15.59 -3.57
N PRO A 482 0.05 14.51 -3.18
CA PRO A 482 0.62 13.31 -2.59
C PRO A 482 1.42 12.49 -3.59
N TRP A 483 2.59 12.02 -3.15
CA TRP A 483 3.44 11.12 -3.90
C TRP A 483 3.19 9.67 -3.47
N GLY A 484 3.26 8.72 -4.40
CA GLY A 484 2.97 7.33 -4.10
C GLY A 484 3.00 6.43 -5.33
N GLN A 485 2.33 5.29 -5.27
CA GLN A 485 2.30 4.32 -6.36
C GLN A 485 1.77 4.95 -7.65
N HIS A 486 2.46 4.71 -8.77
CA HIS A 486 2.18 5.31 -10.09
C HIS A 486 2.20 6.85 -10.16
N PHE A 487 2.53 7.53 -9.06
CA PHE A 487 2.80 8.96 -9.01
C PHE A 487 3.99 9.23 -8.07
N PRO A 488 5.17 8.66 -8.37
CA PRO A 488 6.29 8.61 -7.43
C PRO A 488 6.86 10.00 -7.18
N GLU A 489 7.43 10.21 -6.01
CA GLU A 489 8.15 11.44 -5.70
C GLU A 489 9.32 11.68 -6.68
N PRO A 490 9.63 12.94 -7.04
CA PRO A 490 10.75 13.27 -7.92
C PRO A 490 12.09 12.70 -7.46
N LEU A 491 12.79 12.03 -8.39
CA LEU A 491 14.13 11.48 -8.16
C LEU A 491 15.10 12.14 -9.15
N PHE A 492 16.08 12.85 -8.67
CA PHE A 492 17.10 13.51 -9.48
C PHE A 492 18.38 12.69 -9.49
N HIS A 493 19.26 12.98 -10.44
CA HIS A 493 20.62 12.46 -10.43
C HIS A 493 21.64 13.58 -10.59
N GLY A 494 22.89 13.30 -10.26
CA GLY A 494 23.98 14.25 -10.43
C GLY A 494 25.29 13.76 -9.82
N VAL A 495 26.36 14.44 -10.20
CA VAL A 495 27.72 14.18 -9.71
C VAL A 495 28.08 15.20 -8.64
N PHE A 496 28.63 14.72 -7.53
CA PHE A 496 29.04 15.55 -6.41
C PHE A 496 30.43 15.18 -5.91
N GLN A 497 31.16 16.19 -5.44
CA GLN A 497 32.37 15.95 -4.68
C GLN A 497 32.00 15.52 -3.26
N LEU A 498 32.52 14.37 -2.83
CA LEU A 498 32.33 13.86 -1.47
C LEU A 498 33.36 14.50 -0.53
N VAL A 499 32.89 15.41 0.33
CA VAL A 499 33.74 16.18 1.25
C VAL A 499 33.91 15.46 2.58
N GLU A 500 32.80 15.00 3.15
CA GLU A 500 32.79 14.22 4.39
C GLU A 500 31.79 13.07 4.28
N GLN A 501 32.07 12.01 5.00
CA GLN A 501 31.17 10.88 5.15
C GLN A 501 31.34 10.29 6.55
N ARG A 502 30.23 9.94 7.18
CA ARG A 502 30.22 9.27 8.49
C ARG A 502 29.01 8.37 8.62
N VAL A 503 29.18 7.30 9.38
CA VAL A 503 28.06 6.44 9.78
C VAL A 503 27.29 7.11 10.91
N VAL A 504 25.96 7.09 10.82
CA VAL A 504 25.04 7.53 11.87
C VAL A 504 24.03 6.42 12.15
N GLY A 505 23.64 6.28 13.43
CA GLY A 505 22.88 5.09 13.86
C GLY A 505 23.70 3.82 13.63
N GLU A 506 23.04 2.74 13.22
CA GLU A 506 23.72 1.45 12.98
C GLU A 506 24.21 1.26 11.54
N ARG A 507 23.50 1.82 10.54
CA ARG A 507 23.69 1.49 9.10
C ARG A 507 23.37 2.64 8.14
N HIS A 508 23.44 3.91 8.55
CA HIS A 508 23.11 5.04 7.67
C HIS A 508 24.35 5.89 7.39
N LEU A 509 24.51 6.38 6.16
CA LEU A 509 25.63 7.22 5.76
C LEU A 509 25.17 8.67 5.69
N LYS A 510 25.66 9.52 6.59
CA LYS A 510 25.54 10.97 6.46
C LYS A 510 26.76 11.46 5.68
N VAL A 511 26.50 12.26 4.65
CA VAL A 511 27.54 12.84 3.79
C VAL A 511 27.42 14.35 3.72
N VAL A 512 28.56 14.97 3.43
CA VAL A 512 28.65 16.38 3.06
C VAL A 512 29.18 16.43 1.64
N LEU A 513 28.43 17.09 0.77
CA LEU A 513 28.64 17.11 -0.66
C LEU A 513 28.91 18.53 -1.13
N LYS A 514 29.67 18.67 -2.22
CA LYS A 514 29.74 19.90 -3.01
C LYS A 514 29.26 19.65 -4.43
N SER A 515 28.56 20.62 -5.01
CA SER A 515 28.25 20.60 -6.44
C SER A 515 29.54 20.48 -7.28
N GLU A 516 29.44 20.01 -8.52
CA GLU A 516 30.60 19.83 -9.41
C GLU A 516 31.39 21.13 -9.64
N CYS A 517 30.69 22.27 -9.67
CA CYS A 517 31.29 23.60 -9.74
C CYS A 517 31.78 24.16 -8.38
N GLY A 518 31.53 23.46 -7.27
CA GLY A 518 32.03 23.78 -5.94
C GLY A 518 31.29 24.90 -5.19
N SER A 519 30.28 25.53 -5.81
CA SER A 519 29.60 26.72 -5.27
C SER A 519 28.57 26.41 -4.18
N VAL A 520 27.98 25.21 -4.18
CA VAL A 520 26.93 24.82 -3.22
C VAL A 520 27.41 23.63 -2.39
N LYS A 521 27.22 23.73 -1.07
CA LYS A 521 27.50 22.67 -0.09
C LYS A 521 26.17 22.11 0.42
N LEU A 522 26.01 20.79 0.36
CA LEU A 522 24.76 20.12 0.70
C LEU A 522 25.01 19.01 1.72
N ASP A 523 24.06 18.85 2.63
CA ASP A 523 23.97 17.65 3.44
C ASP A 523 23.25 16.55 2.66
N GLY A 524 23.72 15.31 2.81
CA GLY A 524 23.05 14.14 2.25
C GLY A 524 22.92 13.02 3.27
N ILE A 525 21.91 12.17 3.13
CA ILE A 525 21.76 10.93 3.92
C ILE A 525 21.36 9.77 3.02
N ALA A 526 22.09 8.66 3.09
CA ALA A 526 21.73 7.38 2.50
C ALA A 526 21.39 6.39 3.63
N PHE A 527 20.19 5.82 3.60
CA PHE A 527 19.75 4.86 4.62
C PHE A 527 20.10 3.42 4.22
N GLY A 528 20.69 2.66 5.14
CA GLY A 528 20.86 1.21 4.98
C GLY A 528 22.00 0.86 4.03
N VAL A 529 23.07 1.65 4.02
CA VAL A 529 24.23 1.41 3.15
C VAL A 529 24.94 0.12 3.51
N ASP A 530 25.59 -0.50 2.52
CA ASP A 530 26.49 -1.61 2.76
C ASP A 530 27.74 -1.13 3.52
N ARG A 531 28.02 -1.76 4.67
CA ARG A 531 29.13 -1.39 5.55
C ARG A 531 30.48 -1.92 5.08
N GLU A 532 30.50 -2.83 4.13
CA GLU A 532 31.74 -3.28 3.47
C GLU A 532 32.17 -2.28 2.39
N VAL A 533 31.22 -1.52 1.83
CA VAL A 533 31.47 -0.52 0.79
C VAL A 533 31.61 0.89 1.36
N TRP A 534 30.79 1.25 2.35
CA TRP A 534 30.73 2.61 2.91
C TRP A 534 30.94 2.62 4.44
N PRO A 535 31.66 3.61 4.99
CA PRO A 535 32.32 4.72 4.31
C PRO A 535 33.59 4.29 3.56
N ASN A 536 33.88 4.93 2.42
CA ASN A 536 35.10 4.67 1.65
C ASN A 536 35.97 5.94 1.55
N PRO A 537 37.06 6.04 2.32
CA PRO A 537 37.90 7.25 2.37
C PRO A 537 38.70 7.49 1.08
N THR A 538 38.75 6.53 0.15
CA THR A 538 39.44 6.69 -1.14
C THR A 538 38.57 7.39 -2.19
N VAL A 539 37.24 7.36 -2.01
CA VAL A 539 36.28 7.98 -2.92
C VAL A 539 36.25 9.49 -2.71
N ARG A 540 36.33 10.25 -3.81
CA ARG A 540 36.30 11.73 -3.83
C ARG A 540 35.13 12.29 -4.61
N TRP A 541 34.63 11.53 -5.56
CA TRP A 541 33.51 11.90 -6.42
C TRP A 541 32.50 10.76 -6.41
N VAL A 542 31.23 11.12 -6.39
CA VAL A 542 30.12 10.18 -6.39
C VAL A 542 29.08 10.61 -7.40
N GLU A 543 28.49 9.64 -8.08
CA GLU A 543 27.24 9.80 -8.78
C GLU A 543 26.10 9.39 -7.84
N LEU A 544 25.09 10.26 -7.72
CA LEU A 544 23.98 10.08 -6.81
C LEU A 544 22.67 10.04 -7.57
N ALA A 545 21.76 9.16 -7.16
CA ALA A 545 20.33 9.34 -7.33
C ALA A 545 19.73 9.80 -6.00
N TYR A 546 19.02 10.93 -5.99
CA TYR A 546 18.59 11.59 -4.75
C TYR A 546 17.25 12.31 -4.90
N LYS A 547 16.59 12.53 -3.76
CA LYS A 547 15.44 13.44 -3.64
C LYS A 547 15.88 14.70 -2.90
N LEU A 548 15.32 15.84 -3.29
CA LEU A 548 15.53 17.12 -2.59
C LEU A 548 14.50 17.23 -1.47
N ASP A 549 14.94 17.36 -0.22
CA ASP A 549 14.04 17.38 0.94
C ASP A 549 14.42 18.48 1.95
N VAL A 550 13.50 18.77 2.87
CA VAL A 550 13.69 19.72 3.97
C VAL A 550 14.07 18.98 5.24
N ASN A 551 15.30 19.16 5.70
CA ASN A 551 15.75 18.69 7.00
C ASN A 551 15.50 19.76 8.06
N GLU A 552 14.86 19.37 9.15
CA GLU A 552 14.61 20.26 10.28
C GLU A 552 15.32 19.76 11.53
N PHE A 553 16.19 20.60 12.08
CA PHE A 553 16.91 20.28 13.30
C PHE A 553 16.91 21.49 14.24
N ARG A 554 16.38 21.31 15.45
CA ARG A 554 16.28 22.36 16.48
C ARG A 554 15.59 23.65 15.98
N GLY A 555 14.55 23.50 15.17
CA GLY A 555 13.77 24.61 14.61
C GLY A 555 14.43 25.34 13.43
N GLN A 556 15.56 24.84 12.92
CA GLN A 556 16.15 25.33 11.67
C GLN A 556 15.88 24.36 10.53
N GLU A 557 15.35 24.88 9.44
CA GLU A 557 15.16 24.14 8.19
C GLU A 557 16.35 24.34 7.25
N THR A 558 16.80 23.24 6.65
CA THR A 558 17.93 23.19 5.71
C THR A 558 17.59 22.27 4.55
N VAL A 559 18.20 22.51 3.40
CA VAL A 559 18.10 21.59 2.26
C VAL A 559 18.94 20.35 2.55
N GLN A 560 18.38 19.17 2.30
CA GLN A 560 19.07 17.89 2.41
C GLN A 560 18.78 17.00 1.19
N LEU A 561 19.80 16.27 0.74
CA LEU A 561 19.64 15.23 -0.27
C LEU A 561 19.32 13.90 0.41
N MET A 562 18.15 13.34 0.10
CA MET A 562 17.78 11.98 0.49
C MET A 562 18.28 11.02 -0.58
N ILE A 563 19.40 10.36 -0.32
CA ILE A 563 20.15 9.59 -1.31
C ILE A 563 19.53 8.19 -1.42
N ALA A 564 19.02 7.89 -2.61
CA ALA A 564 18.48 6.59 -2.97
C ALA A 564 19.56 5.65 -3.52
N HIS A 565 20.55 6.20 -4.23
CA HIS A 565 21.70 5.45 -4.73
C HIS A 565 22.96 6.32 -4.69
N ILE A 566 24.08 5.68 -4.37
CA ILE A 566 25.41 6.30 -4.31
C ILE A 566 26.41 5.32 -4.91
N GLU A 567 27.15 5.79 -5.91
CA GLU A 567 28.23 5.03 -6.54
C GLU A 567 29.50 5.89 -6.67
N PRO A 568 30.69 5.30 -6.46
CA PRO A 568 31.95 5.98 -6.76
C PRO A 568 32.04 6.32 -8.26
N ARG A 569 32.60 7.49 -8.57
CA ARG A 569 32.95 7.90 -9.95
C ARG A 569 34.43 7.75 -10.24
#